data_AF-A0A1M6TZJ1-F1
#
_entry.id   AF-A0A1M6TZJ1-F1
#
_cell.length_a   1.000
_cell.length_b   1.000
_cell.length_c   1.000
_cell.angle_alpha   90.00
_cell.angle_beta   90.00
_cell.angle_gamma   90.00
#
_symmetry.space_group_name_H-M   'P 1'
#
loop_
_entity.id
_entity.type
_entity.pdbx_description
1 polymer ?
#
loop_
_entity_poly.entity_id
_entity_poly.type
_entity_poly.pdbx_seq_one_letter_code
_entity_poly.pdbx_strand_id
1 'polypeptide(L)' 'MAWAEKRSICLEYIQPGKPQQNAYIERYNRTVRGEWLGQYIFETIEEA' A
#
# COMPACT_ATOMS: atom_id res chain seq x y z
N MET A 1 2.40 -11.61 -16.33
CA MET A 1 3.50 -10.97 -17.08
C MET A 1 2.98 -10.15 -18.27
N ALA A 2 2.13 -10.74 -19.13
CA ALA A 2 1.63 -10.11 -20.36
C ALA A 2 1.11 -8.66 -20.24
N TRP A 3 0.43 -8.30 -19.14
CA TRP A 3 -0.06 -6.92 -18.96
C TRP A 3 1.06 -5.89 -18.78
N ALA A 4 2.09 -6.24 -18.00
CA ALA A 4 3.24 -5.37 -17.71
C ALA A 4 4.14 -5.25 -18.94
N GLU A 5 4.41 -6.38 -19.61
CA GLU A 5 5.16 -6.43 -20.87
C GLU A 5 4.49 -5.59 -21.97
N LYS A 6 3.17 -5.71 -22.13
CA LYS A 6 2.39 -4.89 -23.09
C LYS A 6 2.49 -3.38 -22.81
N ARG A 7 2.82 -3.01 -21.58
CA ARG A 7 2.98 -1.61 -21.13
C ARG A 7 4.43 -1.20 -20.97
N SER A 8 5.38 -2.05 -21.36
CA SER A 8 6.80 -1.81 -21.20
C SER A 8 7.20 -1.52 -19.74
N ILE A 9 6.50 -2.13 -18.79
CA ILE A 9 6.81 -2.03 -17.36
C ILE A 9 7.75 -3.18 -16.99
N CYS A 10 8.95 -2.83 -16.54
CA CYS A 10 9.89 -3.79 -15.95
C CYS A 10 9.41 -4.21 -14.55
N LEU A 11 9.40 -5.51 -14.29
CA LEU A 11 9.07 -6.04 -12.96
C LEU A 11 10.37 -6.37 -12.23
N GLU A 12 10.57 -5.74 -11.08
CA GLU A 12 11.67 -6.04 -10.17
C GLU A 12 11.13 -6.69 -8.90
N TYR A 13 11.76 -7.80 -8.51
CA TYR A 13 11.40 -8.55 -7.31
C TYR A 13 12.33 -8.19 -6.15
N ILE A 14 11.79 -8.22 -4.94
CA ILE A 14 12.56 -8.08 -3.71
C ILE A 14 13.55 -9.23 -3.62
N GLN A 15 14.81 -8.91 -3.41
CA GLN A 15 15.88 -9.90 -3.32
C GLN A 15 15.90 -10.56 -1.94
N PRO A 16 16.09 -11.89 -1.86
CA PRO A 16 16.26 -12.58 -0.59
C PRO A 16 17.37 -11.94 0.25
N GLY A 17 17.10 -11.70 1.54
CA GLY A 17 18.06 -11.06 2.45
C GLY A 17 18.19 -9.54 2.30
N LYS A 18 17.40 -8.89 1.43
CA LYS A 18 17.37 -7.42 1.29
C LYS A 18 15.99 -6.83 1.59
N PRO A 19 15.47 -6.98 2.83
CA PRO A 19 14.13 -6.50 3.19
C PRO A 19 13.98 -4.97 3.04
N GLN A 20 15.08 -4.21 3.04
CA GLN A 20 15.05 -2.76 2.87
C GLN A 20 14.49 -2.33 1.50
N GLN A 21 14.53 -3.19 0.47
CA GLN A 21 13.92 -2.90 -0.83
C GLN A 21 12.39 -2.76 -0.74
N ASN A 22 11.76 -3.29 0.32
CA ASN A 22 10.32 -3.21 0.56
C ASN A 22 9.92 -2.08 1.53
N ALA A 23 10.87 -1.31 2.05
CA ALA A 23 10.64 -0.41 3.18
C ALA A 23 9.56 0.65 2.92
N TYR A 24 9.47 1.18 1.69
CA TYR A 24 8.46 2.17 1.33
C TYR A 24 7.04 1.57 1.32
N ILE A 25 6.88 0.37 0.77
CA ILE A 25 5.59 -0.34 0.75
C ILE A 25 5.18 -0.73 2.17
N GLU A 26 6.12 -1.18 3.01
CA GLU A 26 5.84 -1.49 4.41
C GLU A 26 5.41 -0.25 5.21
N ARG A 27 6.10 0.89 5.01
CA ARG A 27 5.72 2.17 5.61
C ARG A 27 4.33 2.59 5.15
N TYR A 28 4.07 2.54 3.84
CA TYR A 28 2.76 2.88 3.28
C TYR A 28 1.65 2.01 3.87
N ASN A 29 1.85 0.69 3.89
CA ASN A 29 0.88 -0.25 4.44
C ASN A 29 0.62 -0.03 5.94
N ARG A 30 1.63 0.40 6.70
CA ARG A 30 1.46 0.79 8.10
C ARG A 30 0.55 2.01 8.21
N THR A 31 0.85 3.07 7.47
CA THR A 31 0.05 4.30 7.48
C THR A 31 -1.39 4.00 7.07
N VAL A 32 -1.60 3.39 5.90
CA VAL A 32 -2.94 3.11 5.38
C VAL A 32 -3.76 2.25 6.32
N ARG A 33 -3.18 1.20 6.90
CA ARG A 33 -3.89 0.36 7.88
C ARG A 33 -4.24 1.16 9.14
N GLY A 34 -3.33 2.01 9.62
CA GLY A 34 -3.60 2.87 10.77
C GLY A 34 -4.75 3.83 10.51
N GLU A 35 -4.69 4.54 9.38
CA GLU A 35 -5.74 5.48 8.97
C GLU A 35 -7.08 4.77 8.79
N TRP A 36 -7.13 3.62 8.10
CA TRP A 36 -8.37 2.87 7.88
C TRP A 36 -8.99 2.31 9.15
N LEU A 37 -8.19 1.77 10.07
CA LEU A 37 -8.70 1.27 11.34
C LEU A 37 -9.13 2.40 12.29
N GLY A 38 -8.57 3.59 12.12
CA GLY A 38 -8.93 4.78 12.89
C GLY A 38 -10.13 5.55 12.34
N GLN A 39 -10.77 5.07 11.26
CA GLN A 39 -11.91 5.76 10.68
C GLN A 39 -13.12 5.67 11.61
N TYR A 40 -13.72 6.83 11.85
CA TYR A 40 -15.05 6.93 12.43
C TYR A 40 -16.03 7.30 11.31
N ILE A 41 -17.08 6.50 11.15
CA ILE A 41 -18.13 6.75 10.17
C ILE A 41 -19.26 7.45 10.91
N PHE A 42 -19.55 8.68 10.50
CA PHE A 42 -20.72 9.42 10.96
C PHE A 42 -21.95 8.95 10.20
N GLU A 43 -22.99 8.54 10.90
CA GLU A 43 -24.30 8.18 10.35
C GLU A 43 -25.21 9.41 10.20
N THR A 44 -24.97 10.45 11.00
CA THR A 44 -25.71 11.72 10.97
C THR A 44 -24.76 12.93 10.96
N ILE A 45 -25.26 14.09 10.53
CA ILE A 45 -24.47 15.33 10.52
C ILE A 45 -24.21 15.80 11.96
N GLU A 46 -25.13 15.52 12.88
CA GLU A 46 -25.04 15.86 14.29
C GLU A 46 -23.93 15.11 15.03
N GLU A 47 -23.44 13.98 14.50
CA GLU A 47 -22.31 13.23 15.07
C GLU A 47 -20.94 13.81 14.71
N ALA A 48 -20.86 14.66 13.67
CA ALA A 48 -19.61 15.23 13.13
C ALA A 48 -19.10 16.45 13.90
#